data_AF-A0A1I7UEZ3-F1
#
_entry.id   AF-A0A1I7UEZ3-F1
#
_cell.length_a   1.000
_cell.length_b   1.000
_cell.length_c   1.000
_cell.angle_alpha   90.00
_cell.angle_beta   90.00
_cell.angle_gamma   90.00
#
_symmetry.space_group_name_H-M   'P 1'
#
loop_
_entity.id
_entity.type
_entity.pdbx_description
1 polymer ?
#
loop_
_entity_poly.entity_id
_entity_poly.type
_entity_poly.pdbx_seq_one_letter_code
_entity_poly.pdbx_strand_id
1 'polypeptide(L)'
;MADNRRNMTRRQLVGYVWFRDQLEYYRAVNNHWHNDFRGGPEMVEVERLLLCIMLVGREERSNRGIGQIEAWQRELIPAVLRLQEAMRG
;
A
#
# COMPACT_ATOMS: atom_id res chain seq x y z
N MET A 1 -31.06 5.27 6.21
CA MET A 1 -29.71 4.86 5.75
C MET A 1 -28.80 4.90 6.96
N ALA A 2 -28.33 3.74 7.43
CA ALA A 2 -27.60 3.64 8.69
C ALA A 2 -26.23 4.32 8.58
N ASP A 3 -25.90 5.04 9.64
CA ASP A 3 -24.70 5.83 9.84
C ASP A 3 -23.47 4.90 9.99
N ASN A 4 -23.00 4.32 8.88
CA ASN A 4 -21.84 3.41 8.82
C ASN A 4 -20.49 4.10 9.12
N ARG A 5 -20.52 5.33 9.64
CA ARG A 5 -19.31 6.13 9.94
C ARG A 5 -18.72 5.85 11.31
N ARG A 6 -19.35 5.02 12.16
CA ARG A 6 -18.91 4.86 13.55
C ARG A 6 -18.71 3.39 13.93
N ASN A 7 -17.43 3.10 14.22
CA ASN A 7 -16.87 1.99 15.00
C ASN A 7 -16.27 0.83 14.20
N MET A 8 -15.05 1.07 13.68
CA MET A 8 -14.11 -0.02 13.43
C MET A 8 -13.84 -0.75 14.75
N THR A 9 -13.93 -2.08 14.75
CA THR A 9 -13.51 -2.89 15.90
C THR A 9 -12.02 -2.68 16.18
N ARG A 10 -11.58 -2.87 17.43
CA ARG A 10 -10.18 -2.69 17.84
C ARG A 10 -9.21 -3.47 16.94
N ARG A 11 -9.61 -4.66 16.46
CA ARG A 11 -8.84 -5.49 15.53
C ARG A 11 -8.70 -4.84 14.15
N GLN A 12 -9.77 -4.28 13.62
CA GLN A 12 -9.76 -3.54 12.35
C GLN A 12 -8.93 -2.25 12.48
N LEU A 13 -8.99 -1.60 13.65
CA LEU A 13 -8.26 -0.36 13.93
C LEU A 13 -6.75 -0.60 14.01
N VAL A 14 -6.30 -1.70 14.62
CA VAL A 14 -4.88 -2.10 14.63
C VAL A 14 -4.37 -2.37 13.22
N GLY A 15 -5.12 -3.13 12.42
CA GLY A 15 -4.78 -3.38 11.02
C GLY A 15 -4.65 -2.08 10.23
N TYR A 16 -5.55 -1.13 10.48
CA TYR A 16 -5.58 0.16 9.78
C TYR A 16 -4.48 1.14 10.19
N VAL A 17 -4.11 1.18 11.48
CA VAL A 17 -3.00 2.03 11.96
C VAL A 17 -1.68 1.50 11.40
N TRP A 18 -1.43 0.20 11.55
CA TRP A 18 -0.26 -0.44 10.96
C TRP A 18 -0.20 -0.19 9.45
N PHE A 19 -1.35 -0.28 8.79
CA PHE A 19 -1.50 0.00 7.36
C PHE A 19 -1.11 1.43 6.95
N ARG A 20 -1.57 2.44 7.69
CA ARG A 20 -1.21 3.84 7.44
C ARG A 20 0.30 4.04 7.57
N ASP A 21 0.90 3.47 8.61
CA ASP A 21 2.32 3.61 8.88
C ASP A 21 3.17 2.91 7.80
N GLN A 22 2.73 1.76 7.28
CA GLN A 22 3.34 1.11 6.12
C GLN A 22 3.26 1.97 4.87
N LEU A 23 2.12 2.62 4.60
CA LEU A 23 1.96 3.51 3.46
C LEU A 23 2.86 4.75 3.53
N GLU A 24 3.04 5.31 4.72
CA GLU A 24 3.99 6.42 4.94
C GLU A 24 5.43 5.96 4.69
N TYR A 25 5.80 4.78 5.19
CA TYR A 25 7.10 4.17 4.92
C TYR A 25 7.33 3.99 3.41
N TYR A 26 6.36 3.38 2.71
CA TYR A 26 6.49 3.16 1.26
C TYR A 26 6.51 4.46 0.45
N ARG A 27 5.77 5.50 0.86
CA ARG A 27 5.86 6.83 0.24
C ARG A 27 7.25 7.45 0.42
N ALA A 28 7.81 7.36 1.62
CA ALA A 28 9.16 7.88 1.89
C ALA A 28 10.19 7.15 1.03
N VAL A 29 10.08 5.83 0.92
CA VAL A 29 10.94 4.99 0.09
C VAL A 29 10.77 5.29 -1.40
N ASN A 30 9.53 5.43 -1.90
CA ASN A 30 9.29 5.77 -3.31
C ASN A 30 9.81 7.16 -3.68
N ASN A 31 9.64 8.15 -2.79
CA ASN A 31 10.20 9.49 -2.99
C ASN A 31 11.73 9.46 -3.04
N HIS A 32 12.37 8.60 -2.24
CA HIS A 32 13.81 8.40 -2.29
C HIS A 32 14.23 7.78 -3.63
N TRP A 33 13.53 6.73 -4.08
CA TRP A 33 13.84 6.04 -5.34
C TRP A 33 13.61 6.89 -6.58
N HIS A 34 12.59 7.76 -6.62
CA HIS A 34 12.39 8.71 -7.72
C HIS A 34 13.57 9.65 -7.94
N ASN A 35 14.37 9.93 -6.89
CA ASN A 35 15.55 10.77 -7.02
C ASN A 35 16.73 10.02 -7.65
N ASP A 36 16.82 8.70 -7.44
CA ASP A 36 17.99 7.89 -7.80
C ASP A 36 17.76 7.00 -9.04
N PHE A 37 16.50 6.71 -9.38
CA PHE A 37 16.11 5.83 -10.48
C PHE A 37 15.07 6.53 -11.36
N ARG A 38 15.34 6.65 -12.67
CA ARG A 38 14.50 7.39 -13.64
C ARG A 38 13.18 6.69 -14.03
N GLY A 39 12.76 5.70 -13.25
CA GLY A 39 11.56 4.92 -13.52
C GLY A 39 11.77 3.75 -14.47
N GLY A 40 10.91 2.75 -14.31
CA GLY A 40 10.88 1.49 -15.05
C GLY A 40 9.58 0.74 -14.77
N PRO A 41 9.27 -0.34 -15.51
CA PRO A 41 8.05 -1.13 -15.32
C PRO A 41 7.82 -1.57 -13.86
N GLU A 42 8.89 -1.91 -13.16
CA GLU A 42 8.89 -2.34 -11.75
C GLU A 42 8.46 -1.20 -10.83
N MET A 43 8.91 0.03 -11.12
CA MET A 43 8.53 1.20 -10.35
C MET A 43 7.05 1.53 -10.53
N VAL A 44 6.56 1.49 -11.77
CA VAL A 44 5.15 1.72 -12.09
C VAL A 44 4.24 0.68 -11.40
N GLU A 45 4.68 -0.57 -11.36
CA GLU A 45 3.95 -1.64 -10.68
C GLU A 45 3.85 -1.38 -9.16
N VAL A 46 4.97 -1.04 -8.52
CA VAL A 46 5.01 -0.68 -7.10
C VAL A 46 4.10 0.52 -6.81
N GLU A 47 4.18 1.58 -7.62
CA GLU A 47 3.34 2.77 -7.47
C GLU A 47 1.85 2.46 -7.63
N ARG A 48 1.50 1.64 -8.62
CA ARG A 48 0.10 1.22 -8.85
C ARG A 48 -0.44 0.47 -7.64
N LEU A 49 0.31 -0.49 -7.11
CA LEU A 49 -0.09 -1.27 -5.96
C LEU A 49 -0.26 -0.37 -4.73
N LEU A 50 0.68 0.53 -4.47
CA LEU A 50 0.57 1.51 -3.38
C LEU A 50 -0.66 2.40 -3.53
N LEU A 51 -0.97 2.87 -4.74
CA LEU A 51 -2.15 3.69 -5.00
C LEU A 51 -3.46 2.91 -4.77
N CYS A 52 -3.58 1.69 -5.29
CA CYS A 52 -4.75 0.83 -5.08
C CYS A 52 -4.99 0.59 -3.58
N ILE A 53 -3.91 0.26 -2.88
CA ILE A 53 -3.88 0.07 -1.45
C ILE A 53 -4.39 1.35 -0.74
N MET A 54 -3.85 2.52 -1.07
CA MET A 54 -4.28 3.81 -0.48
C MET A 54 -5.76 4.12 -0.71
N LEU A 55 -6.26 3.90 -1.92
CA LEU A 55 -7.65 4.21 -2.29
C LEU A 55 -8.63 3.35 -1.50
N VAL A 56 -8.44 2.03 -1.48
CA VAL A 56 -9.29 1.13 -0.69
C VAL A 56 -9.14 1.40 0.80
N GLY A 57 -7.93 1.68 1.28
CA GLY A 57 -7.73 2.08 2.67
C GLY A 57 -8.52 3.34 3.04
N ARG A 58 -8.68 4.30 2.15
CA ARG A 58 -9.47 5.52 2.42
C ARG A 58 -10.97 5.28 2.36
N GLU A 59 -11.42 4.46 1.40
CA GLU A 59 -12.83 4.32 1.05
C GLU A 59 -13.53 3.15 1.75
N GLU A 60 -12.84 2.03 1.93
CA GLU A 60 -13.47 0.78 2.35
C GLU A 60 -12.86 0.21 3.65
N ARG A 61 -13.54 0.54 4.76
CA ARG A 61 -13.20 0.05 6.12
C ARG A 61 -13.92 -1.26 6.47
N SER A 62 -14.20 -2.08 5.46
CA SER A 62 -14.87 -3.39 5.60
C SER A 62 -13.85 -4.53 5.71
N ASN A 63 -14.27 -5.70 6.21
CA ASN A 63 -13.41 -6.89 6.20
C ASN A 63 -12.98 -7.29 4.78
N ARG A 64 -13.83 -7.02 3.79
CA ARG A 64 -13.51 -7.24 2.37
C ARG A 64 -12.41 -6.29 1.90
N GLY A 65 -12.51 -5.00 2.21
CA GLY A 65 -11.48 -4.02 1.89
C GLY A 65 -10.14 -4.36 2.55
N ILE A 66 -10.16 -4.82 3.80
CA ILE A 66 -8.96 -5.29 4.50
C ILE A 66 -8.35 -6.51 3.78
N GLY A 67 -9.15 -7.52 3.42
CA GLY A 67 -8.64 -8.68 2.67
C GLY A 67 -8.07 -8.32 1.29
N GLN A 68 -8.66 -7.35 0.60
CA GLN A 68 -8.16 -6.83 -0.68
C GLN A 68 -6.79 -6.14 -0.50
N ILE A 69 -6.66 -5.32 0.55
CA ILE A 69 -5.40 -4.67 0.91
C ILE A 69 -4.32 -5.71 1.23
N GLU A 70 -4.65 -6.74 2.02
CA GLU A 70 -3.71 -7.82 2.35
C GLU A 70 -3.24 -8.57 1.09
N ALA A 71 -4.13 -8.78 0.10
CA ALA A 71 -3.77 -9.39 -1.16
C ALA A 71 -2.76 -8.55 -1.94
N TRP A 72 -3.02 -7.24 -2.11
CA TRP A 72 -2.08 -6.34 -2.78
C TRP A 72 -0.76 -6.18 -2.04
N GLN A 73 -0.74 -6.29 -0.71
CA GLN A 73 0.52 -6.31 0.04
C GLN A 73 1.38 -7.54 -0.29
N ARG A 74 0.77 -8.71 -0.46
CA ARG A 74 1.48 -9.91 -0.89
C ARG A 74 2.06 -9.75 -2.29
N GLU A 75 1.41 -8.97 -3.15
CA GLU A 75 1.92 -8.61 -4.49
C GLU A 75 2.99 -7.51 -4.45
N LEU A 76 2.92 -6.59 -3.48
CA LEU A 76 3.85 -5.48 -3.33
C LEU A 76 5.26 -5.95 -2.96
N ILE A 77 5.38 -6.97 -2.10
CA ILE A 77 6.68 -7.54 -1.69
C ILE A 77 7.53 -7.96 -2.89
N PRO A 78 7.07 -8.87 -3.78
CA PRO A 78 7.87 -9.27 -4.94
C PRO A 78 8.08 -8.15 -5.95
N ALA A 79 7.14 -7.20 -6.09
CA ALA A 79 7.32 -6.02 -6.96
C ALA A 79 8.45 -5.11 -6.46
N VAL A 80 8.51 -4.86 -5.15
CA VAL A 80 9.60 -4.10 -4.52
C VAL A 80 10.95 -4.81 -4.68
N LEU A 81 10.99 -6.13 -4.55
CA LEU A 81 12.23 -6.89 -4.77
C LEU A 81 12.73 -6.74 -6.22
N ARG A 82 11.85 -6.88 -7.22
CA ARG A 82 12.21 -6.64 -8.62
C ARG A 82 12.71 -5.23 -8.87
N LEU A 83 12.07 -4.23 -8.26
CA LEU A 83 12.53 -2.84 -8.35
C LEU A 83 13.93 -2.68 -7.73
N GLN A 84 14.19 -3.28 -6.57
CA GLN A 84 15.51 -3.24 -5.95
C GLN A 84 16.59 -3.90 -6.82
N GLU A 85 16.27 -5.00 -7.50
CA GLU A 85 17.17 -5.64 -8.46
C GLU A 85 17.43 -4.72 -9.67
N ALA A 86 16.38 -4.15 -10.27
CA ALA A 86 16.50 -3.23 -11.40
C ALA A 86 17.32 -1.97 -11.06
N MET A 87 17.24 -1.49 -9.82
CA MET A 87 18.03 -0.36 -9.34
C MET A 87 19.52 -0.68 -9.12
N ARG A 88 19.89 -1.97 -8.98
CA ARG A 88 21.29 -2.40 -8.77
C ARG A 88 22.07 -2.60 -10.07
N GLY A 89 21.38 -2.76 -11.20
CA GLY A 89 21.98 -3.01 -12.52
C GLY A 89 22.27 -4.49 -12.75
#